data_AF-A0A1A3NG61-F1
#
_entry.id   AF-A0A1A3NG61-F1
#
_cell.length_a   1.000
_cell.length_b   1.000
_cell.length_c   1.000
_cell.angle_alpha   90.00
_cell.angle_beta   90.00
_cell.angle_gamma   90.00
#
_symmetry.space_group_name_H-M   'P 1'
#
loop_
_entity.id
_entity.type
_entity.pdbx_description
1 polymer ?
#
loop_
_entity_poly.entity_id
_entity_poly.type
_entity_poly.pdbx_seq_one_letter_code
_entity_poly.pdbx_strand_id
1 'polypeptide(L)'
;MSPACATLADVVDPSPHHDEILDLLRRAYCHYGFALRDEDAGLSIAAAAAKRDEVKLDRIVDLRRAVHQVAESIHSVTKKEAGHEDGVLRALLHFEPEMSRELREHIYGRLAATQQEFGLRETTQPLRCVTRGAQARRQ
;
A
#
# COMPACT_ATOMS: atom_id res chain seq x y z
N MET A 1 -44.32 -20.32 -12.36
CA MET A 1 -43.65 -19.42 -11.41
C MET A 1 -42.22 -19.89 -11.27
N SER A 2 -41.27 -19.22 -11.93
CA SER A 2 -39.84 -19.56 -11.87
C SER A 2 -39.23 -18.95 -10.61
N PRO A 3 -38.40 -19.67 -9.83
CA PRO A 3 -37.57 -19.01 -8.83
C PRO A 3 -36.38 -18.36 -9.53
N ALA A 4 -36.13 -17.10 -9.18
CA ALA A 4 -35.05 -16.29 -9.70
C ALA A 4 -33.69 -16.93 -9.39
N CYS A 5 -32.82 -16.92 -10.40
CA CYS A 5 -31.40 -17.21 -10.30
C CYS A 5 -30.76 -16.17 -9.38
N ALA A 6 -30.39 -16.57 -8.16
CA ALA A 6 -29.57 -15.74 -7.29
C ALA A 6 -28.12 -15.91 -7.74
N THR A 7 -27.58 -14.91 -8.44
CA THR A 7 -26.16 -14.79 -8.70
C THR A 7 -25.48 -14.57 -7.35
N LEU A 8 -24.85 -15.61 -6.80
CA LEU A 8 -23.89 -15.45 -5.72
C LEU A 8 -22.75 -14.62 -6.30
N ALA A 9 -22.72 -13.32 -5.95
CA ALA A 9 -21.51 -12.54 -6.12
C ALA A 9 -20.41 -13.27 -5.35
N ASP A 10 -19.32 -13.62 -6.04
CA ASP A 10 -18.09 -14.07 -5.40
C ASP A 10 -17.71 -13.04 -4.34
N VAL A 11 -18.03 -13.34 -3.08
CA VAL A 11 -17.44 -12.66 -1.94
C VAL A 11 -15.98 -13.08 -2.00
N VAL A 12 -15.15 -12.24 -2.65
CA VAL A 12 -13.70 -12.36 -2.52
C VAL A 12 -13.45 -12.28 -1.03
N ASP A 13 -13.10 -13.42 -0.43
CA ASP A 13 -12.74 -13.49 0.98
C ASP A 13 -11.59 -12.48 1.16
N PRO A 14 -11.80 -11.41 1.96
CA PRO A 14 -10.75 -10.42 2.16
C PRO A 14 -9.50 -11.15 2.66
N SER A 15 -8.33 -10.72 2.18
CA SER A 15 -7.06 -11.28 2.64
C SER A 15 -7.06 -11.40 4.17
N PRO A 16 -6.58 -12.51 4.74
CA PRO A 16 -6.58 -12.71 6.21
C PRO A 16 -5.79 -11.61 6.95
N HIS A 17 -4.97 -10.85 6.23
CA HIS A 17 -4.19 -9.74 6.76
C HIS A 17 -4.69 -8.35 6.35
N HIS A 18 -5.83 -8.26 5.65
CA HIS A 18 -6.35 -7.02 5.06
C HIS A 18 -6.42 -5.88 6.09
N ASP A 19 -7.13 -6.12 7.20
CA ASP A 19 -7.36 -5.09 8.21
C ASP A 19 -6.07 -4.72 8.95
N GLU A 20 -5.22 -5.70 9.26
CA GLU A 20 -3.92 -5.47 9.92
C GLU A 20 -3.01 -4.61 9.03
N ILE A 21 -2.95 -4.89 7.72
CA ILE A 21 -2.18 -4.11 6.75
C ILE A 21 -2.67 -2.66 6.70
N LEU A 22 -3.99 -2.44 6.59
CA LEU A 22 -4.56 -1.10 6.50
C LEU A 22 -4.32 -0.31 7.79
N ASP A 23 -4.47 -0.92 8.96
CA ASP A 23 -4.23 -0.26 10.25
C ASP A 23 -2.78 0.18 10.43
N LEU A 24 -1.82 -0.66 10.03
CA LEU A 24 -0.41 -0.30 10.05
C LEU A 24 -0.09 0.83 9.05
N LEU A 25 -0.65 0.77 7.83
CA LEU A 25 -0.44 1.81 6.82
C LEU A 25 -1.07 3.16 7.21
N ARG A 26 -2.22 3.15 7.89
CA ARG A 26 -2.84 4.36 8.46
C ARG A 26 -1.93 5.07 9.45
N ARG A 27 -0.98 4.38 10.06
CA ARG A 27 0.01 4.94 11.00
C ARG A 27 1.33 5.30 10.32
N ALA A 28 1.59 4.79 9.12
CA ALA A 28 2.83 5.04 8.39
C ALA A 28 2.97 6.51 7.98
N TYR A 29 4.10 7.14 8.33
CA TYR A 29 4.44 8.50 7.90
C TYR A 29 5.15 8.49 6.54
N CYS A 30 4.43 8.05 5.50
CA CYS A 30 4.92 7.88 4.14
C CYS A 30 3.88 8.29 3.09
N HIS A 31 4.28 8.40 1.82
CA HIS A 31 3.37 8.73 0.73
C HIS A 31 2.16 7.78 0.63
N TYR A 32 2.35 6.48 0.89
CA TYR A 32 1.29 5.47 0.90
C TYR A 32 0.32 5.65 2.07
N GLY A 33 0.84 5.79 3.30
CA GLY A 33 0.01 6.04 4.48
C GLY A 33 -0.75 7.35 4.41
N PHE A 34 -0.14 8.41 3.85
CA PHE A 34 -0.89 9.65 3.60
C PHE A 34 -1.95 9.48 2.51
N ALA A 35 -1.67 8.72 1.44
CA ALA A 35 -2.64 8.48 0.38
C ALA A 35 -3.89 7.74 0.90
N LEU A 36 -3.67 6.74 1.76
CA LEU A 36 -4.73 6.03 2.48
C LEU A 36 -5.49 6.97 3.42
N ARG A 37 -4.81 7.75 4.26
CA ARG A 37 -5.49 8.70 5.16
C ARG A 37 -6.30 9.78 4.42
N ASP A 38 -5.80 10.27 3.29
CA ASP A 38 -6.56 11.22 2.47
C ASP A 38 -7.80 10.53 1.87
N GLU A 39 -7.70 9.26 1.47
CA GLU A 39 -8.84 8.47 0.99
C GLU A 39 -9.88 8.21 2.10
N ASP A 40 -9.43 7.75 3.27
CA ASP A 40 -10.27 7.52 4.45
C ASP A 40 -11.02 8.79 4.88
N ALA A 41 -10.41 9.97 4.67
CA ALA A 41 -11.02 11.27 4.92
C ALA A 41 -11.96 11.75 3.79
N GLY A 42 -12.19 10.93 2.76
CA GLY A 42 -13.09 11.24 1.64
C GLY A 42 -12.53 12.23 0.62
N LEU A 43 -11.22 12.48 0.60
CA LEU A 43 -10.64 13.43 -0.34
C LEU A 43 -10.61 12.83 -1.75
N SER A 44 -10.99 13.65 -2.73
CA SER A 44 -10.73 13.36 -4.13
C SER A 44 -9.22 13.37 -4.42
N ILE A 45 -8.82 12.73 -5.52
CA ILE A 45 -7.43 12.76 -6.00
C ILE A 45 -6.91 14.20 -6.16
N ALA A 46 -7.74 15.10 -6.69
CA ALA A 46 -7.40 16.50 -6.86
C ALA A 46 -7.17 17.21 -5.52
N ALA A 47 -8.04 16.99 -4.54
CA ALA A 47 -7.89 17.57 -3.21
C ALA A 47 -6.66 17.01 -2.47
N ALA A 48 -6.39 15.71 -2.59
CA ALA A 48 -5.21 15.08 -2.00
C ALA A 48 -3.90 15.60 -2.62
N ALA A 49 -3.88 15.87 -3.93
CA ALA A 49 -2.73 16.46 -4.61
C ALA A 49 -2.50 17.92 -4.21
N ALA A 50 -3.58 18.71 -4.07
CA ALA A 50 -3.48 20.09 -3.64
C ALA A 50 -2.86 20.27 -2.24
N LYS A 51 -2.89 19.24 -1.38
CA LYS A 51 -2.22 19.25 -0.06
C LYS A 51 -0.71 19.03 -0.13
N ARG A 52 -0.17 18.66 -1.30
CA ARG A 52 1.23 18.26 -1.48
C ARG A 52 1.77 18.93 -2.72
N ASP A 53 2.49 20.04 -2.52
CA ASP A 53 3.02 20.89 -3.60
C ASP A 53 3.84 20.13 -4.67
N GLU A 54 4.34 18.92 -4.38
CA GLU A 54 5.25 18.15 -5.23
C GLU A 54 4.67 16.81 -5.75
N VAL A 55 3.44 16.41 -5.40
CA VAL A 55 2.88 15.10 -5.81
C VAL A 55 1.92 15.27 -6.99
N LYS A 56 2.32 14.78 -8.17
CA LYS A 56 1.47 14.75 -9.38
C LYS A 56 0.21 13.89 -9.14
N LEU A 57 -0.91 14.24 -9.80
CA LEU A 57 -2.22 13.57 -9.64
C LEU A 57 -2.17 12.07 -9.93
N ASP A 58 -1.49 11.67 -11.01
CA ASP A 58 -1.28 10.27 -11.42
C ASP A 58 -0.59 9.46 -10.32
N ARG A 59 0.31 10.10 -9.58
CA ARG A 59 1.02 9.48 -8.46
C ARG A 59 0.06 9.11 -7.32
N ILE A 60 -0.99 9.88 -7.04
CA ILE A 60 -1.92 9.55 -5.95
C ILE A 60 -2.78 8.34 -6.30
N VAL A 61 -3.24 8.25 -7.54
CA VAL A 61 -3.98 7.07 -8.03
C VAL A 61 -3.13 5.81 -7.89
N ASP A 62 -1.87 5.87 -8.34
CA ASP A 62 -0.95 4.73 -8.23
C ASP A 62 -0.66 4.36 -6.76
N LEU A 63 -0.54 5.34 -5.87
CA LEU A 63 -0.29 5.10 -4.43
C LEU A 63 -1.49 4.43 -3.75
N ARG A 64 -2.71 4.91 -3.98
CA ARG A 64 -3.94 4.30 -3.42
C ARG A 64 -4.11 2.88 -3.95
N ARG A 65 -3.99 2.70 -5.27
CA ARG A 65 -4.08 1.38 -5.89
C ARG A 65 -3.10 0.39 -5.26
N ALA A 66 -1.84 0.80 -5.06
CA ALA A 66 -0.84 -0.08 -4.48
C ALA A 66 -1.13 -0.48 -3.03
N VAL A 67 -1.70 0.43 -2.23
CA VAL A 67 -2.12 0.12 -0.85
C VAL A 67 -3.19 -0.97 -0.86
N HIS A 68 -4.25 -0.79 -1.66
CA HIS A 68 -5.34 -1.76 -1.77
C HIS A 68 -4.86 -3.08 -2.36
N GLN A 69 -4.04 -3.06 -3.42
CA GLN A 69 -3.45 -4.28 -3.98
C GLN A 69 -2.65 -5.09 -2.95
N VAL A 70 -1.89 -4.43 -2.07
CA VAL A 70 -1.19 -5.15 -1.00
C VAL A 70 -2.17 -5.70 0.04
N ALA A 71 -3.12 -4.88 0.50
CA ALA A 71 -4.13 -5.29 1.48
C ALA A 71 -5.05 -6.42 1.00
N GLU A 72 -5.38 -6.44 -0.29
CA GLU A 72 -6.22 -7.45 -0.94
C GLU A 72 -5.43 -8.67 -1.45
N SER A 73 -4.12 -8.74 -1.17
CA SER A 73 -3.23 -9.80 -1.67
C SER A 73 -3.17 -9.95 -3.20
N ILE A 74 -3.39 -8.85 -3.93
CA ILE A 74 -3.28 -8.79 -5.39
C ILE A 74 -1.84 -8.45 -5.81
N HIS A 75 -1.19 -9.36 -6.55
CA HIS A 75 0.18 -9.20 -7.02
C HIS A 75 0.32 -8.20 -8.18
N SER A 76 1.44 -7.50 -8.25
CA SER A 76 1.79 -6.65 -9.38
C SER A 76 1.98 -7.45 -10.67
N VAL A 77 1.58 -6.88 -11.80
CA VAL A 77 1.79 -7.49 -13.13
C VAL A 77 2.78 -6.72 -13.99
N THR A 78 3.09 -5.48 -13.62
CA THR A 78 4.11 -4.65 -14.28
C THR A 78 5.22 -4.24 -13.33
N LYS A 79 6.41 -3.94 -13.88
CA LYS A 79 7.54 -3.42 -13.09
C LYS A 79 7.21 -2.10 -12.37
N LYS A 80 6.34 -1.27 -12.96
CA LYS A 80 5.89 -0.02 -12.33
C LYS A 80 5.08 -0.33 -11.06
N GLU A 81 4.10 -1.22 -11.16
CA GLU A 81 3.30 -1.66 -10.02
C GLU A 81 4.17 -2.36 -8.96
N ALA A 82 5.09 -3.22 -9.39
CA ALA A 82 6.01 -3.91 -8.49
C ALA A 82 6.87 -2.94 -7.67
N GLY A 83 7.30 -1.82 -8.27
CA GLY A 83 7.99 -0.76 -7.53
C GLY A 83 7.11 -0.06 -6.49
N HIS A 84 5.80 -0.01 -6.71
CA HIS A 84 4.86 0.48 -5.72
C HIS A 84 4.57 -0.55 -4.63
N GLU A 85 4.37 -1.82 -4.98
CA GLU A 85 4.20 -2.95 -4.07
C GLU A 85 5.42 -3.08 -3.14
N ASP A 86 6.65 -3.09 -3.66
CA ASP A 86 7.89 -3.03 -2.88
C ASP A 86 7.88 -1.89 -1.86
N GLY A 87 7.46 -0.70 -2.30
CA GLY A 87 7.35 0.47 -1.44
C GLY A 87 6.34 0.31 -0.31
N VAL A 88 5.15 -0.27 -0.58
CA VAL A 88 4.13 -0.53 0.44
C VAL A 88 4.63 -1.58 1.44
N LEU A 89 5.15 -2.71 0.94
CA LEU A 89 5.68 -3.79 1.78
C LEU A 89 6.80 -3.28 2.68
N ARG A 90 7.72 -2.46 2.15
CA ARG A 90 8.78 -1.84 2.95
C ARG A 90 8.28 -0.73 3.87
N ALA A 91 7.17 -0.08 3.58
CA ALA A 91 6.55 0.87 4.50
C ALA A 91 5.98 0.15 5.74
N LEU A 92 5.41 -1.04 5.54
CA LEU A 92 4.93 -1.90 6.63
C LEU A 92 6.07 -2.33 7.56
N LEU A 93 7.27 -2.58 7.05
CA LEU A 93 8.43 -3.01 7.85
C LEU A 93 8.85 -2.01 8.97
N HIS A 94 8.38 -0.77 8.97
CA HIS A 94 8.54 0.13 10.13
C HIS A 94 7.82 -0.38 11.39
N PHE A 95 6.83 -1.24 11.22
CA PHE A 95 5.98 -1.80 12.27
C PHE A 95 6.22 -3.30 12.47
N GLU A 96 7.34 -3.84 11.99
CA GLU A 96 7.67 -5.26 12.10
C GLU A 96 7.48 -5.85 13.53
N PRO A 97 7.85 -5.16 14.63
CA PRO A 97 7.64 -5.69 15.98
C PRO A 97 6.16 -5.79 16.39
N GLU A 98 5.27 -5.06 15.72
CA GLU A 98 3.84 -5.00 16.01
C GLU A 98 3.01 -5.98 15.17
N MET A 99 3.59 -6.51 14.09
CA MET A 99 2.92 -7.48 13.22
C MET A 99 2.73 -8.83 13.92
N SER A 100 1.60 -9.47 13.60
CA SER A 100 1.44 -10.90 13.79
C SER A 100 2.56 -11.67 13.08
N ARG A 101 2.90 -12.86 13.61
CA ARG A 101 3.94 -13.71 12.98
C ARG A 101 3.58 -14.04 11.54
N GLU A 102 2.32 -14.38 11.28
CA GLU A 102 1.81 -14.76 9.97
C GLU A 102 1.91 -13.57 8.99
N LEU A 103 1.51 -12.36 9.41
CA LEU A 103 1.70 -11.17 8.57
C LEU A 103 3.19 -10.93 8.28
N ARG A 104 4.06 -11.05 9.29
CA ARG A 104 5.51 -10.85 9.08
C ARG A 104 6.07 -11.80 8.02
N GLU A 105 5.73 -13.09 8.13
CA GLU A 105 6.12 -14.11 7.14
C GLU A 105 5.55 -13.81 5.75
N HIS A 106 4.27 -13.43 5.68
CA HIS A 106 3.62 -13.02 4.44
C HIS A 106 4.34 -11.84 3.77
N ILE A 107 4.64 -10.77 4.52
CA ILE A 107 5.29 -9.57 3.98
C ILE A 107 6.71 -9.88 3.49
N TYR A 108 7.51 -10.62 4.24
CA TYR A 108 8.86 -10.98 3.80
C TYR A 108 8.86 -11.88 2.57
N GLY A 109 8.00 -12.90 2.55
CA GLY A 109 7.87 -13.81 1.41
C GLY A 109 7.45 -13.07 0.15
N ARG A 110 6.44 -12.21 0.26
CA ARG A 110 5.94 -11.40 -0.86
C ARG A 110 6.97 -10.38 -1.33
N LEU A 111 7.66 -9.71 -0.42
CA LEU A 111 8.71 -8.75 -0.75
C LEU A 111 9.85 -9.40 -1.54
N ALA A 112 10.34 -10.55 -1.07
CA ALA A 112 11.39 -11.30 -1.77
C ALA A 112 10.93 -11.74 -3.18
N ALA A 113 9.71 -12.27 -3.29
CA ALA A 113 9.14 -12.69 -4.57
C ALA A 113 9.02 -11.52 -5.56
N THR A 114 8.42 -10.40 -5.15
CA THR A 114 8.27 -9.21 -6.00
C THR A 114 9.63 -8.64 -6.44
N GLN A 115 10.62 -8.60 -5.52
CA GLN A 115 11.94 -8.08 -5.85
C GLN A 115 12.66 -8.96 -6.88
N GLN A 116 12.58 -10.28 -6.70
CA GLN A 116 13.17 -11.25 -7.61
C GLN A 116 12.50 -11.23 -8.99
N GLU A 117 11.17 -11.30 -9.03
CA GLU A 117 10.40 -11.40 -10.27
C GLU A 117 10.63 -10.20 -11.20
N PHE A 118 10.65 -8.99 -10.63
CA PHE A 118 10.75 -7.75 -11.41
C PHE A 118 12.16 -7.16 -11.49
N GLY A 119 13.17 -7.86 -10.94
CA GLY A 119 14.56 -7.40 -10.89
C GLY A 119 14.67 -6.04 -10.19
N LEU A 120 14.03 -5.92 -9.02
CA LEU A 120 14.17 -4.77 -8.14
C LEU A 120 15.40 -4.96 -7.24
N ARG A 121 15.79 -3.90 -6.54
CA ARG A 121 16.86 -4.03 -5.55
C ARG A 121 16.39 -4.92 -4.41
N GLU A 122 17.09 -6.02 -4.19
CA GLU A 122 16.86 -6.89 -3.03
C GLU A 122 17.16 -6.15 -1.73
N THR A 123 16.13 -5.89 -0.94
CA THR A 123 16.27 -5.22 0.35
C THR A 123 15.08 -5.44 1.26
N THR A 124 15.37 -5.68 2.52
CA THR A 124 14.39 -5.76 3.61
C THR A 124 14.43 -4.52 4.50
N GLN A 125 15.12 -3.45 4.07
CA GLN A 125 15.19 -2.22 4.86
C GLN A 125 13.85 -1.48 4.79
N PRO A 126 13.31 -1.01 5.95
CA PRO A 126 12.13 -0.18 5.97
C PRO A 126 12.23 1.01 5.02
N LEU A 127 11.12 1.37 4.40
CA LEU A 127 11.08 2.40 3.37
C LEU A 127 11.50 3.74 3.96
N ARG A 128 12.62 4.30 3.48
CA ARG A 128 13.01 5.66 3.82
C ARG A 128 12.20 6.64 2.99
N CYS A 129 11.10 7.11 3.56
CA CYS A 129 10.33 8.19 2.94
C CYS A 129 11.04 9.51 3.21
N VAL A 130 11.77 9.99 2.21
CA VAL A 130 12.19 11.40 2.17
C VAL A 130 10.95 12.26 2.02
N THR A 131 10.27 12.52 3.13
CA THR A 131 9.41 13.70 3.23
C THR A 131 10.35 14.90 3.18
N ARG A 132 10.59 15.47 1.99
CA ARG A 132 11.26 16.77 1.89
C ARG A 132 10.50 17.89 2.61
N GLY A 133 9.29 17.65 3.10
CA GLY A 133 8.58 18.52 4.04
C GLY A 133 9.08 18.48 5.50
N ALA A 134 9.86 17.47 5.92
CA ALA A 134 10.46 17.43 7.26
C ALA A 134 11.79 18.21 7.35
N GLN A 135 12.45 18.45 6.21
CA GLN A 135 13.65 19.31 6.14
C GLN A 135 13.32 20.81 6.05
N ALA A 136 12.08 21.19 5.76
CA ALA A 136 11.66 22.60 5.72
C ALA A 136 11.52 23.26 7.12
N ARG A 137 11.71 22.51 8.22
CA ARG A 137 11.73 23.04 9.61
C ARG A 137 13.14 23.17 10.20
N ARG A 138 14.17 23.18 9.36
CA ARG A 138 15.54 23.49 9.76
C ARG A 138 16.19 24.45 8.77
N GLN A 139 15.58 25.61 8.56
CA GLN A 139 16.27 26.84 8.14
C GLN A 139 15.59 28.01 8.84
#